data_AF-A0A1B9SCX8-F1
#
_entry.id   AF-A0A1B9SCX8-F1
#
_cell.length_a   1.000
_cell.length_b   1.000
_cell.length_c   1.000
_cell.angle_alpha   90.00
_cell.angle_beta   90.00
_cell.angle_gamma   90.00
#
_symmetry.space_group_name_H-M   'P 1'
#
loop_
_entity.id
_entity.type
_entity.pdbx_description
1 polymer ?
#
loop_
_entity_poly.entity_id
_entity_poly.type
_entity_poly.pdbx_seq_one_letter_code
_entity_poly.pdbx_strand_id
1 'polypeptide(L)'
;MACKIRLAREGDAEAISRVIIAALRETNAGDYSPEIIARVAENFSPAAVLPLLASRVVFVAVEGATVVGTASLDGAVVRTVFVSPSAQKQGVGLMLMAEIEGAARANGIAVLSVPSSITAQGFYAKRGFEVVEERYHGDERTIVMKRSLAS
;
A
#
# COMPACT_ATOMS: atom_id res chain seq x y z
N MET A 1 21.73 -4.81 2.12
CA MET A 1 21.49 -5.39 0.77
C MET A 1 20.61 -4.43 -0.01
N ALA A 2 20.74 -4.33 -1.34
CA ALA A 2 19.95 -3.39 -2.12
C ALA A 2 18.50 -3.89 -2.30
N CYS A 3 17.53 -3.08 -1.91
CA CYS A 3 16.11 -3.31 -2.19
C CYS A 3 15.83 -3.05 -3.68
N LYS A 4 15.00 -3.89 -4.31
CA LYS A 4 14.57 -3.74 -5.71
C LYS A 4 13.05 -3.76 -5.81
N ILE A 5 12.48 -2.94 -6.69
CA ILE A 5 11.04 -2.98 -6.99
C ILE A 5 10.82 -3.72 -8.30
N ARG A 6 9.76 -4.53 -8.36
CA ARG A 6 9.30 -5.20 -9.59
C ARG A 6 7.78 -5.42 -9.53
N LEU A 7 7.19 -5.70 -10.69
CA LEU A 7 5.82 -6.21 -10.73
C LEU A 7 5.70 -7.52 -9.94
N ALA A 8 4.60 -7.64 -9.23
CA ALA A 8 4.21 -8.84 -8.52
C ALA A 8 3.81 -9.94 -9.51
N ARG A 9 4.03 -11.19 -9.12
CA ARG A 9 3.55 -12.40 -9.80
C ARG A 9 2.68 -13.20 -8.85
N GLU A 10 1.88 -14.13 -9.38
CA GLU A 10 1.00 -15.00 -8.56
C GLU A 10 1.76 -15.70 -7.42
N GLY A 11 2.99 -16.16 -7.68
CA GLY A 11 3.85 -16.78 -6.66
C GLY A 11 4.30 -15.85 -5.53
N ASP A 12 4.04 -14.54 -5.59
CA ASP A 12 4.30 -13.61 -4.50
C ASP A 12 3.11 -13.48 -3.53
N ALA A 13 1.95 -14.08 -3.83
CA ALA A 13 0.72 -13.88 -3.06
C ALA A 13 0.88 -14.17 -1.56
N GLU A 14 1.55 -15.28 -1.21
CA GLU A 14 1.85 -15.62 0.19
C GLU A 14 2.76 -14.58 0.86
N ALA A 15 3.77 -14.10 0.13
CA ALA A 15 4.72 -13.15 0.68
C ALA A 15 4.11 -11.77 0.88
N ILE A 16 3.25 -11.34 -0.06
CA ILE A 16 2.45 -10.11 0.04
C ILE A 16 1.50 -10.19 1.23
N SER A 17 0.74 -11.29 1.35
CA SER A 17 -0.18 -11.53 2.47
C SER A 17 0.55 -11.39 3.81
N ARG A 18 1.70 -12.05 3.96
CA ARG A 18 2.52 -11.98 5.18
C ARG A 18 2.95 -10.55 5.52
N VAL A 19 3.40 -9.77 4.52
CA VAL A 19 3.82 -8.36 4.74
C VAL A 19 2.65 -7.50 5.21
N ILE A 20 1.49 -7.63 4.57
CA ILE A 20 0.29 -6.87 4.91
C ILE A 20 -0.16 -7.20 6.34
N ILE A 21 -0.27 -8.49 6.67
CA ILE A 21 -0.74 -8.94 7.99
C ILE A 21 0.23 -8.49 9.10
N ALA A 22 1.55 -8.58 8.87
CA ALA A 22 2.54 -8.11 9.83
C ALA A 22 2.43 -6.59 10.06
N ALA A 23 2.35 -5.81 8.98
CA ALA A 23 2.20 -4.36 9.10
C ALA A 23 0.90 -3.95 9.79
N LEU A 24 -0.23 -4.61 9.48
CA LEU A 24 -1.51 -4.35 10.15
C LEU A 24 -1.42 -4.60 11.65
N ARG A 25 -0.82 -5.73 12.07
CA ARG A 25 -0.74 -6.13 13.48
C ARG A 25 0.29 -5.36 14.30
N GLU A 26 1.32 -4.80 13.68
CA GLU A 26 2.39 -4.11 14.40
C GLU A 26 2.33 -2.59 14.20
N THR A 27 2.24 -2.14 12.96
CA THR A 27 2.30 -0.71 12.62
C THR A 27 0.94 -0.03 12.77
N ASN A 28 -0.14 -0.71 12.38
CA ASN A 28 -1.49 -0.15 12.43
C ASN A 28 -2.27 -0.53 13.71
N ALA A 29 -1.67 -1.25 14.66
CA ALA A 29 -2.32 -1.61 15.92
C ALA A 29 -2.74 -0.41 16.78
N GLY A 30 -2.10 0.76 16.59
CA GLY A 30 -2.54 2.01 17.22
C GLY A 30 -3.68 2.72 16.48
N ASP A 31 -3.93 2.38 15.20
CA ASP A 31 -4.96 3.01 14.37
C ASP A 31 -6.31 2.29 14.47
N TYR A 32 -6.30 0.97 14.74
CA TYR A 32 -7.47 0.10 14.64
C TYR A 32 -7.55 -0.89 15.80
N SER A 33 -8.78 -1.26 16.18
CA SER A 33 -8.96 -2.31 17.19
C SER A 33 -8.50 -3.69 16.68
N PRO A 34 -8.17 -4.64 17.57
CA PRO A 34 -7.80 -6.00 17.18
C PRO A 34 -8.85 -6.69 16.29
N GLU A 35 -10.14 -6.43 16.53
CA GLU A 35 -11.26 -6.98 15.76
C GLU A 35 -11.28 -6.43 14.32
N ILE A 36 -11.03 -5.12 14.16
CA ILE A 36 -10.90 -4.49 12.84
C ILE A 36 -9.69 -5.06 12.11
N ILE A 37 -8.54 -5.20 12.78
CA ILE A 37 -7.34 -5.78 12.18
C ILE A 37 -7.57 -7.22 11.73
N ALA A 38 -8.25 -8.04 12.55
CA ALA A 38 -8.59 -9.42 12.18
C ALA A 38 -9.46 -9.45 10.91
N ARG A 39 -10.53 -8.66 10.88
CA ARG A 39 -11.44 -8.52 9.72
C ARG A 39 -10.70 -8.05 8.47
N VAL A 40 -9.83 -7.05 8.59
CA VAL A 40 -9.07 -6.52 7.45
C VAL A 40 -8.06 -7.57 6.97
N ALA A 41 -7.39 -8.28 7.88
CA ALA A 41 -6.42 -9.31 7.54
C ALA A 41 -7.04 -10.50 6.76
N GLU A 42 -8.30 -10.86 7.02
CA GLU A 42 -9.01 -11.90 6.26
C GLU A 42 -9.11 -11.57 4.76
N ASN A 43 -9.28 -10.29 4.41
CA ASN A 43 -9.31 -9.82 3.03
C ASN A 43 -7.95 -9.86 2.33
N PHE A 44 -6.88 -10.22 3.06
CA PHE A 44 -5.52 -10.31 2.55
C PHE A 44 -4.89 -11.68 2.81
N SER A 45 -5.70 -12.74 2.95
CA SER A 45 -5.18 -14.12 2.84
C SER A 45 -4.49 -14.34 1.48
N PRO A 46 -3.57 -15.32 1.34
CA PRO A 46 -2.91 -15.57 0.05
C PRO A 46 -3.91 -15.80 -1.09
N ALA A 47 -5.00 -16.53 -0.82
CA ALA A 47 -6.08 -16.75 -1.79
C ALA A 47 -6.82 -15.46 -2.16
N ALA A 48 -7.02 -14.54 -1.19
CA ALA A 48 -7.64 -13.25 -1.44
C ALA A 48 -6.71 -12.26 -2.17
N VAL A 49 -5.38 -12.44 -2.09
CA VAL A 49 -4.41 -11.62 -2.83
C VAL A 49 -4.39 -11.94 -4.32
N LEU A 50 -4.57 -13.19 -4.73
CA LEU A 50 -4.57 -13.61 -6.14
C LEU A 50 -5.52 -12.80 -7.04
N PRO A 51 -6.81 -12.60 -6.72
CA PRO A 51 -7.68 -11.77 -7.56
C PRO A 51 -7.27 -10.28 -7.58
N LEU A 52 -6.58 -9.79 -6.56
CA LEU A 52 -6.02 -8.43 -6.55
C LEU A 52 -4.84 -8.30 -7.53
N LEU A 53 -4.00 -9.33 -7.63
CA LEU A 53 -2.90 -9.38 -8.60
C LEU A 53 -3.42 -9.37 -10.04
N ALA A 54 -4.57 -9.99 -10.29
CA ALA A 54 -5.18 -10.05 -11.62
C ALA A 54 -5.91 -8.76 -12.02
N SER A 55 -6.38 -7.97 -11.05
CA SER A 55 -7.22 -6.78 -11.29
C SER A 55 -6.49 -5.44 -11.14
N ARG A 56 -5.28 -5.43 -10.60
CA ARG A 56 -4.53 -4.20 -10.29
C ARG A 56 -3.11 -4.28 -10.82
N VAL A 57 -2.47 -3.13 -10.99
CA VAL A 57 -1.02 -3.06 -11.15
C VAL A 57 -0.41 -3.19 -9.76
N VAL A 58 0.25 -4.31 -9.47
CA VAL A 58 0.83 -4.58 -8.15
C VAL A 58 2.34 -4.66 -8.24
N PHE A 59 3.02 -3.90 -7.37
CA PHE A 59 4.47 -3.91 -7.21
C PHE A 59 4.86 -4.52 -5.87
N VAL A 60 5.98 -5.23 -5.86
CA VAL A 60 6.64 -5.72 -4.65
C VAL A 60 8.04 -5.15 -4.52
N ALA A 61 8.41 -4.85 -3.28
CA ALA A 61 9.78 -4.53 -2.89
C ALA A 61 10.47 -5.81 -2.40
N VAL A 62 11.64 -6.12 -2.95
CA VAL A 62 12.37 -7.36 -2.69
C VAL A 62 13.77 -7.06 -2.17
N GLU A 63 14.14 -7.66 -1.05
CA GLU A 63 15.50 -7.68 -0.52
C GLU A 63 16.03 -9.12 -0.59
N GLY A 64 17.02 -9.35 -1.44
CA GLY A 64 17.48 -10.71 -1.76
C GLY A 64 16.36 -11.52 -2.42
N ALA A 65 15.86 -12.54 -1.72
CA ALA A 65 14.72 -13.36 -2.14
C ALA A 65 13.41 -13.03 -1.40
N THR A 66 13.45 -12.06 -0.46
CA THR A 66 12.34 -11.79 0.46
C THR A 66 11.55 -10.58 0.00
N VAL A 67 10.24 -10.73 -0.16
CA VAL A 67 9.34 -9.57 -0.32
C VAL A 67 9.22 -8.86 1.03
N VAL A 68 9.56 -7.58 1.05
CA VAL A 68 9.55 -6.70 2.23
C VAL A 68 8.53 -5.57 2.12
N GLY A 69 7.86 -5.42 1.00
CA GLY A 69 6.86 -4.38 0.78
C GLY A 69 5.99 -4.64 -0.44
N THR A 70 4.82 -4.01 -0.47
CA THR A 70 3.86 -4.07 -1.58
C THR A 70 3.19 -2.71 -1.76
N ALA A 71 2.82 -2.38 -2.99
CA ALA A 71 1.95 -1.27 -3.34
C ALA A 71 1.17 -1.63 -4.60
N SER A 72 -0.06 -1.14 -4.72
CA SER A 72 -0.88 -1.39 -5.92
C SER A 72 -1.60 -0.14 -6.42
N LEU A 73 -1.88 -0.13 -7.70
CA LEU A 73 -2.66 0.89 -8.39
C LEU A 73 -3.89 0.25 -9.04
N ASP A 74 -5.06 0.79 -8.71
CA ASP A 74 -6.37 0.38 -9.17
C ASP A 74 -7.05 1.57 -9.85
N GLY A 75 -6.93 1.65 -11.18
CA GLY A 75 -7.20 2.88 -11.92
C GLY A 75 -6.37 4.04 -11.37
N ALA A 76 -7.02 5.09 -10.86
CA ALA A 76 -6.36 6.25 -10.23
C ALA A 76 -6.16 6.11 -8.71
N VAL A 77 -6.55 4.99 -8.12
CA VAL A 77 -6.53 4.80 -6.66
C VAL A 77 -5.34 3.96 -6.25
N VAL A 78 -4.47 4.55 -5.43
CA VAL A 78 -3.37 3.85 -4.76
C VAL A 78 -3.96 2.98 -3.65
N ARG A 79 -3.62 1.69 -3.64
CA ARG A 79 -4.14 0.70 -2.69
C ARG A 79 -3.01 -0.18 -2.16
N THR A 80 -3.25 -0.80 -1.01
CA THR A 80 -2.40 -1.87 -0.46
C THR A 80 -0.92 -1.48 -0.39
N VAL A 81 -0.63 -0.30 0.19
CA VAL A 81 0.74 0.18 0.41
C VAL A 81 1.19 -0.26 1.80
N PHE A 82 1.98 -1.32 1.87
CA PHE A 82 2.47 -1.88 3.13
C PHE A 82 3.95 -2.23 3.02
N VAL A 83 4.68 -1.97 4.10
CA VAL A 83 6.11 -2.33 4.24
C VAL A 83 6.25 -3.12 5.53
N SER A 84 6.99 -4.24 5.45
CA SER A 84 7.33 -5.07 6.60
C SER A 84 7.86 -4.20 7.75
N PRO A 85 7.41 -4.37 8.99
CA PRO A 85 7.87 -3.56 10.13
C PRO A 85 9.40 -3.44 10.23
N SER A 86 10.11 -4.53 9.98
CA SER A 86 11.58 -4.60 9.96
C SER A 86 12.26 -3.81 8.83
N ALA A 87 11.53 -3.48 7.77
CA ALA A 87 12.02 -2.76 6.57
C ALA A 87 11.47 -1.32 6.47
N GLN A 88 10.71 -0.87 7.47
CA GLN A 88 10.18 0.49 7.50
C GLN A 88 11.27 1.52 7.78
N LYS A 89 10.99 2.79 7.42
CA LYS A 89 11.90 3.94 7.57
C LYS A 89 13.24 3.82 6.82
N GLN A 90 13.35 2.85 5.91
CA GLN A 90 14.54 2.62 5.06
C GLN A 90 14.33 3.03 3.59
N GLY A 91 13.28 3.80 3.30
CA GLY A 91 12.98 4.28 1.94
C GLY A 91 12.18 3.32 1.05
N VAL A 92 11.86 2.11 1.50
CA VAL A 92 11.08 1.12 0.72
C VAL A 92 9.74 1.67 0.22
N GLY A 93 8.96 2.33 1.07
CA GLY A 93 7.71 2.96 0.67
C GLY A 93 7.89 4.10 -0.36
N LEU A 94 9.05 4.76 -0.39
CA LEU A 94 9.38 5.75 -1.42
C LEU A 94 9.61 5.12 -2.76
N MET A 95 10.38 4.04 -2.79
CA MET A 95 10.64 3.30 -4.02
C MET A 95 9.35 2.73 -4.60
N LEU A 96 8.49 2.14 -3.76
CA LEU A 96 7.18 1.64 -4.19
C LEU A 96 6.27 2.74 -4.76
N MET A 97 6.18 3.89 -4.10
CA MET A 97 5.36 5.00 -4.59
C MET A 97 5.88 5.60 -5.90
N ALA A 98 7.20 5.62 -6.10
CA ALA A 98 7.77 6.07 -7.38
C ALA A 98 7.31 5.20 -8.55
N GLU A 99 7.28 3.88 -8.38
CA GLU A 99 6.76 2.96 -9.41
C GLU A 99 5.25 3.15 -9.64
N ILE A 100 4.47 3.36 -8.57
CA ILE A 100 3.03 3.66 -8.67
C ILE A 100 2.79 4.95 -9.47
N GLU A 101 3.52 6.01 -9.17
CA GLU A 101 3.41 7.29 -9.90
C GLU A 101 3.87 7.16 -11.36
N GLY A 102 4.92 6.37 -11.62
CA GLY A 102 5.37 6.05 -12.97
C GLY A 102 4.28 5.31 -13.77
N ALA A 103 3.70 4.26 -13.19
CA ALA A 103 2.61 3.50 -13.78
C ALA A 103 1.37 4.38 -14.03
N ALA A 104 1.03 5.26 -13.09
CA ALA A 104 -0.09 6.19 -13.24
C ALA A 104 0.13 7.14 -14.42
N ARG A 105 1.30 7.77 -14.53
CA ARG A 105 1.65 8.66 -15.65
C ARG A 105 1.61 7.92 -16.99
N ALA A 106 2.14 6.70 -17.04
CA ALA A 106 2.12 5.87 -18.24
C ALA A 106 0.68 5.55 -18.72
N ASN A 107 -0.29 5.53 -17.81
CA ASN A 107 -1.71 5.33 -18.10
C ASN A 107 -2.50 6.64 -18.26
N GLY A 108 -1.82 7.80 -18.36
CA GLY A 108 -2.48 9.10 -18.53
C GLY A 108 -3.26 9.58 -17.30
N ILE A 109 -3.00 9.01 -16.12
CA ILE A 109 -3.67 9.41 -14.88
C ILE A 109 -3.03 10.70 -14.36
N ALA A 110 -3.82 11.79 -14.35
CA ALA A 110 -3.36 13.10 -13.91
C ALA A 110 -3.44 13.32 -12.38
N VAL A 111 -4.29 12.57 -11.67
CA VAL A 111 -4.49 12.72 -10.23
C VAL A 111 -4.56 11.35 -9.58
N LEU A 112 -3.73 11.13 -8.56
CA LEU A 112 -3.82 9.95 -7.70
C LEU A 112 -4.70 10.25 -6.49
N SER A 113 -5.44 9.23 -6.05
CA SER A 113 -6.12 9.23 -4.76
C SER A 113 -5.63 8.07 -3.91
N VAL A 114 -5.54 8.28 -2.58
CA VAL A 114 -5.20 7.24 -1.63
C VAL A 114 -6.12 7.30 -0.41
N PRO A 115 -6.77 6.19 -0.03
CA PRO A 115 -7.35 6.03 1.29
C PRO A 115 -6.23 5.75 2.30
N SER A 116 -5.79 6.77 3.03
CA SER A 116 -4.70 6.67 4.01
C SER A 116 -5.21 6.23 5.38
N SER A 117 -4.44 5.38 6.07
CA SER A 117 -4.58 5.22 7.53
C SER A 117 -4.10 6.49 8.23
N ILE A 118 -4.43 6.62 9.53
CA ILE A 118 -3.98 7.74 10.36
C ILE A 118 -2.46 7.76 10.43
N THR A 119 -1.83 6.62 10.73
CA THR A 119 -0.36 6.49 10.79
C THR A 119 0.34 6.85 9.46
N ALA A 120 -0.30 6.56 8.31
CA ALA A 120 0.28 6.80 6.99
C ALA A 120 0.08 8.23 6.46
N GLN A 121 -0.77 9.06 7.09
CA GLN A 121 -1.10 10.40 6.58
C GLN A 121 0.16 11.27 6.39
N GLY A 122 1.05 11.30 7.39
CA GLY A 122 2.30 12.07 7.32
C GLY A 122 3.25 11.59 6.21
N PHE A 123 3.20 10.31 5.85
CA PHE A 123 3.99 9.76 4.74
C PHE A 123 3.52 10.26 3.38
N TYR A 124 2.20 10.35 3.18
CA TYR A 124 1.60 10.86 1.95
C TYR A 124 1.68 12.39 1.87
N ALA A 125 1.47 13.10 2.99
CA ALA A 125 1.59 14.56 3.05
C ALA A 125 2.99 15.04 2.59
N LYS A 126 4.05 14.35 3.05
CA LYS A 126 5.44 14.63 2.60
C LYS A 126 5.68 14.41 1.11
N ARG A 127 4.76 13.73 0.42
CA ARG A 127 4.79 13.50 -1.03
C ARG A 127 3.88 14.46 -1.79
N GLY A 128 3.28 15.46 -1.15
CA GLY A 128 2.37 16.39 -1.80
C GLY A 128 0.97 15.83 -2.01
N PHE A 129 0.58 14.78 -1.26
CA PHE A 129 -0.83 14.44 -1.15
C PHE A 129 -1.51 15.37 -0.15
N GLU A 130 -2.66 15.87 -0.51
CA GLU A 130 -3.48 16.76 0.31
C GLU A 130 -4.73 16.02 0.79
N VAL A 131 -5.16 16.28 2.02
CA VAL A 131 -6.40 15.73 2.57
C VAL A 131 -7.58 16.36 1.85
N VAL A 132 -8.49 15.54 1.33
CA VAL A 132 -9.70 16.01 0.65
C VAL A 132 -10.99 15.63 1.37
N GLU A 133 -10.98 14.51 2.09
CA GLU A 133 -12.16 13.96 2.76
C GLU A 133 -11.71 13.00 3.86
N GLU A 134 -12.51 12.90 4.93
CA GLU A 134 -12.40 11.80 5.90
C GLU A 134 -13.60 10.88 5.75
N ARG A 135 -13.37 9.57 5.71
CA ARG A 135 -14.41 8.54 5.61
C ARG A 135 -14.43 7.68 6.85
N TYR A 136 -15.64 7.32 7.25
CA TYR A 136 -15.90 6.45 8.39
C TYR A 136 -16.60 5.18 7.88
N HIS A 137 -16.00 4.03 8.15
CA HIS A 137 -16.56 2.70 7.86
C HIS A 137 -16.80 1.98 9.20
N GLY A 138 -17.85 2.39 9.90
CA GLY A 138 -18.03 2.05 11.32
C GLY A 138 -16.99 2.79 12.16
N ASP A 139 -16.24 2.05 12.98
CA ASP A 139 -15.16 2.59 13.81
C ASP A 139 -13.85 2.83 13.03
N GLU A 140 -13.80 2.42 11.76
CA GLU A 140 -12.63 2.61 10.90
C GLU A 140 -12.64 4.01 10.28
N ARG A 141 -11.67 4.85 10.65
CA ARG A 141 -11.44 6.15 10.02
C ARG A 141 -10.36 6.05 8.96
N THR A 142 -10.66 6.55 7.76
CA THR A 142 -9.72 6.62 6.64
C THR A 142 -9.67 8.04 6.11
N ILE A 143 -8.47 8.55 5.85
CA ILE A 143 -8.26 9.90 5.34
C ILE A 143 -8.02 9.79 3.84
N VAL A 144 -8.99 10.23 3.03
CA VAL A 144 -8.82 10.27 1.58
C VAL A 144 -7.91 11.45 1.25
N MET A 145 -6.79 11.15 0.62
CA MET A 145 -5.83 12.14 0.16
C MET A 145 -5.69 12.08 -1.36
N LYS A 146 -5.39 13.20 -2.00
CA LYS A 146 -5.17 13.29 -3.45
C LYS A 146 -3.90 14.05 -3.78
N ARG A 147 -3.29 13.70 -4.91
CA ARG A 147 -2.12 14.40 -5.45
C ARG A 147 -2.25 14.55 -6.96
N SER A 148 -2.03 15.77 -7.46
CA SER A 148 -1.83 15.99 -8.88
C SER A 148 -0.46 15.47 -9.31
N LEU A 149 -0.43 14.70 -10.40
CA LEU A 149 0.79 14.25 -11.06
C LEU A 149 1.20 15.16 -12.23
N ALA A 150 0.43 16.21 -12.50
CA ALA A 150 0.76 17.21 -13.50
C ALA A 150 2.11 17.85 -13.18
N SER A 151 3.01 17.79 -14.16
CA SER A 151 4.31 18.44 -14.19
C SER A 151 4.18 19.95 -14.09
#